data_AF-A0A026VSB0-F1
#
_entry.id   AF-A0A026VSB0-F1
#
_cell.length_a   1.000
_cell.length_b   1.000
_cell.length_c   1.000
_cell.angle_alpha   90.00
_cell.angle_beta   90.00
_cell.angle_gamma   90.00
#
_symmetry.space_group_name_H-M   'P 1'
#
loop_
_entity.id
_entity.type
_entity.pdbx_description
1 polymer ?
#
loop_
_entity_poly.entity_id
_entity_poly.type
_entity_poly.pdbx_seq_one_letter_code
_entity_poly.pdbx_strand_id
1 'polypeptide(L)' 'DFKPASVDDSKVATVDVGTSNTISVTVPHLDGAGTPHTVFKGSQKPYHKEYVLIFDKITGEITLERLSANIQVKKTR' A
#
# COMPACT_ATOMS: atom_id res chain seq x y z
N ASP A 1 -7.93 0.88 1.20
CA ASP A 1 -8.35 2.22 1.61
C ASP A 1 -7.32 2.77 2.60
N PHE A 2 -6.32 3.50 2.09
CA PHE A 2 -5.20 4.04 2.87
C PHE A 2 -5.17 5.58 2.83
N LYS A 3 -6.26 6.22 2.36
CA LYS A 3 -6.34 7.66 2.18
C LYS A 3 -6.78 8.31 3.50
N PRO A 4 -5.88 8.95 4.28
CA PRO A 4 -6.30 9.75 5.42
C PRO A 4 -7.19 10.92 5.00
N ALA A 5 -7.92 11.49 5.96
CA ALA A 5 -8.83 12.62 5.74
C ALA A 5 -8.13 13.86 5.13
N SER A 6 -6.82 14.01 5.35
CA SER A 6 -5.97 15.05 4.75
C SER A 6 -4.68 14.46 4.19
N VAL A 7 -4.73 13.97 2.95
CA VAL A 7 -3.53 13.63 2.16
C VAL A 7 -3.04 14.87 1.45
N ASP A 8 -1.73 15.10 1.51
CA ASP A 8 -1.07 16.05 0.63
C ASP A 8 -0.72 15.35 -0.69
N ASP A 9 -1.51 15.62 -1.74
CA ASP A 9 -1.31 15.02 -3.07
C ASP A 9 0.02 15.48 -3.73
N SER A 10 0.70 16.50 -3.18
CA SER A 10 2.03 16.93 -3.63
C SER A 10 3.18 16.11 -3.03
N LYS A 11 2.92 15.34 -1.96
CA LYS A 11 3.93 14.54 -1.25
C LYS A 11 3.72 13.05 -1.50
N VAL A 12 4.81 12.34 -1.81
CA VAL A 12 4.77 10.92 -2.16
C VAL A 12 4.69 10.05 -0.91
N ALA A 13 3.79 9.06 -0.93
CA ALA A 13 3.75 8.01 0.10
C ALA A 13 4.89 7.00 -0.13
N THR A 14 5.56 6.58 0.95
CA THR A 14 6.67 5.62 0.88
C THR A 14 6.26 4.25 1.39
N VAL A 15 6.87 3.21 0.81
CA VAL A 15 6.71 1.82 1.25
C VAL A 15 8.09 1.24 1.51
N ASP A 16 8.34 0.81 2.74
CA ASP A 16 9.59 0.23 3.17
C ASP A 16 9.40 -1.26 3.51
N VAL A 17 10.29 -2.11 2.99
CA VAL A 17 10.33 -3.55 3.28
C VAL A 17 11.50 -3.82 4.22
N GLY A 18 11.19 -4.14 5.47
CA GLY A 18 12.16 -4.47 6.52
C GLY A 18 12.65 -5.92 6.45
N THR A 19 13.72 -6.21 7.20
CA THR A 19 14.45 -7.49 7.21
C THR A 19 13.67 -8.69 7.76
N SER A 20 12.46 -8.49 8.30
CA SER A 20 11.64 -9.54 8.94
C SER A 20 10.26 -9.72 8.30
N ASN A 21 10.16 -9.55 6.97
CA ASN A 21 8.88 -9.49 6.24
C ASN A 21 7.94 -8.39 6.76
N THR A 22 8.48 -7.41 7.50
CA THR A 22 7.71 -6.26 8.01
C THR A 22 7.64 -5.23 6.91
N ILE A 23 6.43 -4.77 6.59
CA ILE A 23 6.21 -3.67 5.64
C ILE A 23 5.67 -2.48 6.39
N SER A 24 6.23 -1.31 6.09
CA SER A 24 5.81 -0.01 6.59
C SER A 24 5.35 0.84 5.43
N VAL A 25 4.18 1.46 5.55
CA VAL A 25 3.64 2.43 4.58
C VAL A 25 3.51 3.77 5.28
N THR A 26 4.16 4.80 4.77
CA THR A 26 4.14 6.15 5.34
C THR A 26 3.38 7.07 4.40
N VAL A 27 2.30 7.67 4.90
CA VAL A 27 1.44 8.59 4.14
C VAL A 27 1.57 10.01 4.70
N PRO A 28 2.05 10.98 3.91
CA PRO A 28 2.22 12.37 4.35
C PRO A 28 0.88 13.08 4.53
N HIS A 29 0.82 14.00 5.51
CA HIS A 29 -0.31 14.92 5.69
C HIS A 29 0.03 16.31 5.14
N LEU A 30 -1.03 17.11 4.90
CA LEU A 30 -0.90 18.55 4.65
C LEU A 30 -0.26 19.26 5.86
N ASP A 31 0.55 20.27 5.58
CA ASP A 31 1.22 21.06 6.62
C ASP A 31 0.18 21.76 7.50
N GLY A 32 0.20 21.46 8.81
CA GLY A 32 -0.81 21.94 9.78
C GLY A 32 -1.64 20.84 10.45
N ALA A 33 -1.55 19.58 10.00
CA ALA A 33 -2.03 18.44 10.78
C ALA A 33 -1.10 18.21 12.00
N GLY A 34 -1.67 17.98 13.19
CA GLY A 34 -0.90 17.77 14.43
C GLY A 34 0.10 16.60 14.41
N THR A 35 0.07 15.76 13.37
CA THR A 35 1.09 14.77 13.04
C THR A 35 1.47 14.88 11.55
N PRO A 36 2.79 14.90 11.22
CA PRO A 36 3.25 15.16 9.85
C PRO A 36 2.98 14.00 8.87
N HIS A 37 2.77 12.80 9.38
CA HIS A 37 2.51 11.61 8.57
C HIS A 37 1.76 10.55 9.38
N THR A 38 1.12 9.61 8.69
CA THR A 38 0.57 8.39 9.27
C THR A 38 1.36 7.18 8.79
N VAL A 39 1.76 6.32 9.74
CA VAL A 39 2.46 5.07 9.44
C VAL A 39 1.51 3.88 9.59
N PHE A 40 1.50 3.00 8.61
CA PHE A 40 0.85 1.70 8.66
C PHE A 40 1.90 0.61 8.68
N LYS A 41 1.80 -0.36 9.59
CA LYS A 41 2.71 -1.50 9.64
C LYS A 41 1.96 -2.81 9.54
N GLY A 42 2.55 -3.77 8.85
CA GLY A 42 2.05 -5.13 8.71
C GLY A 42 3.16 -6.11 8.37
N SER A 43 2.82 -7.39 8.31
CA SER A 43 3.73 -8.42 7.86
C SER A 43 3.23 -9.08 6.59
N GLN A 44 4.17 -9.42 5.71
CA GLN A 44 3.90 -10.20 4.51
C GLN A 44 3.61 -11.65 4.91
N LYS A 45 2.52 -12.20 4.36
CA LYS A 45 2.14 -13.60 4.52
C LYS A 45 2.01 -14.25 3.14
N PRO A 46 2.33 -15.55 3.01
CA PRO A 46 2.07 -16.29 1.78
C PRO A 46 0.58 -16.30 1.45
N TYR A 47 0.28 -16.14 0.17
CA TYR A 47 -1.09 -16.10 -0.33
C TYR A 47 -1.15 -16.89 -1.62
N HIS A 48 -2.10 -17.84 -1.73
CA HIS A 48 -2.06 -18.87 -2.77
C HIS A 48 -3.39 -19.08 -3.51
N LYS A 49 -4.42 -18.30 -3.17
CA LYS A 49 -5.80 -18.58 -3.62
C LYS A 49 -6.42 -17.49 -4.49
N GLU A 50 -5.70 -16.41 -4.79
CA GLU A 50 -6.25 -15.29 -5.53
C GLU A 50 -5.42 -14.96 -6.78
N TYR A 51 -6.14 -14.55 -7.82
CA TYR A 51 -5.59 -14.07 -9.08
C TYR A 51 -6.25 -12.74 -9.41
N VAL A 52 -5.49 -11.85 -10.03
CA VAL A 52 -6.00 -10.57 -10.53
C VAL A 52 -6.03 -10.64 -12.04
N LEU A 53 -7.18 -10.27 -12.62
CA LEU A 53 -7.33 -10.14 -14.06
C LEU A 53 -7.21 -8.66 -14.43
N ILE A 54 -6.20 -8.33 -15.21
CA ILE A 54 -5.90 -6.98 -15.65
C ILE A 54 -6.32 -6.87 -17.12
N PHE A 55 -7.11 -5.83 -17.42
CA PHE A 55 -7.52 -5.48 -18.77
C PHE A 55 -6.91 -4.12 -19.12
N ASP A 56 -5.98 -4.11 -20.07
CA ASP A 56 -5.51 -2.86 -20.67
C ASP A 56 -6.51 -2.43 -21.75
N LYS A 57 -7.18 -1.30 -21.53
CA LYS A 57 -8.19 -0.77 -22.45
C LYS A 57 -7.60 -0.11 -23.71
N ILE A 58 -6.32 0.27 -23.69
CA ILE A 58 -5.65 0.93 -24.81
C ILE A 58 -5.08 -0.13 -25.75
N THR A 59 -4.39 -1.13 -25.21
CA THR A 59 -3.76 -2.20 -26.02
C THR A 59 -4.69 -3.39 -26.27
N GLY A 60 -5.71 -3.57 -25.43
CA GLY A 60 -6.59 -4.74 -25.46
C GLY A 60 -5.97 -5.99 -24.82
N GLU A 61 -4.80 -5.87 -24.19
CA GLU A 61 -4.13 -6.98 -23.53
C GLU A 61 -4.89 -7.45 -22.28
N ILE A 62 -4.90 -8.76 -22.09
CA ILE A 62 -5.51 -9.42 -20.93
C ILE A 62 -4.44 -10.22 -20.21
N THR A 63 -4.16 -9.86 -18.97
CA THR A 63 -3.13 -10.51 -18.15
C THR A 63 -3.75 -11.08 -16.89
N LEU A 64 -3.52 -12.38 -16.64
CA LEU A 64 -3.90 -13.04 -15.38
C LEU A 64 -2.67 -13.18 -14.50
N GLU A 65 -2.65 -12.47 -13.37
CA GLU A 65 -1.52 -12.50 -12.43
C GLU A 65 -1.88 -13.25 -11.16
N ARG A 66 -0.99 -14.15 -10.72
CA ARG A 66 -1.12 -14.87 -9.45
C ARG A 66 -0.58 -14.04 -8.31
N LEU A 67 -1.40 -13.79 -7.29
CA LEU A 67 -0.95 -13.19 -6.04
C LEU A 67 -0.22 -14.26 -5.22
N SER A 68 1.05 -14.02 -4.89
CA SER A 68 1.90 -14.93 -4.10
C SER A 68 1.97 -14.58 -2.62
N ALA A 69 1.61 -13.34 -2.28
CA ALA A 69 1.69 -12.82 -0.92
C ALA A 69 0.63 -11.76 -0.67
N ASN A 70 0.22 -11.63 0.58
CA ASN A 70 -0.66 -10.58 1.07
C ASN A 70 -0.04 -9.88 2.27
N ILE A 71 -0.27 -8.58 2.37
CA ILE A 71 0.20 -7.76 3.50
C ILE A 71 -1.01 -7.06 4.10
N GLN A 72 -1.33 -7.41 5.34
CA GLN A 72 -2.36 -6.71 6.12
C GLN A 72 -1.67 -5.73 7.05
N VAL A 73 -1.87 -4.43 6.80
CA VAL A 73 -1.28 -3.37 7.62
C VAL A 73 -2.34 -2.74 8.53
N LYS A 74 -1.91 -2.24 9.70
CA LYS A 74 -2.73 -1.47 10.63
C LYS A 74 -2.08 -0.11 10.88
N LYS A 75 -2.91 0.91 11.13
CA LYS A 75 -2.43 2.24 11.54
C LYS A 75 -1.66 2.10 12.85
N THR A 76 -0.46 2.66 12.88
CA THR A 76 0.34 2.79 14.10
C THR A 76 0.12 4.17 14.72
N ARG A 77 0.23 4.24 16.06
CA ARG A 77 0.01 5.47 16.83
C ARG A 77 1.14 6.45 16.63
#